data_AF-A0ABD5YAY8-F1
#
_entry.id   AF-A0ABD5YAY8-F1
#
_cell.length_a   1.000
_cell.length_b   1.000
_cell.length_c   1.000
_cell.angle_alpha   90.00
_cell.angle_beta   90.00
_cell.angle_gamma   90.00
#
_symmetry.space_group_name_H-M   'P 1'
#
loop_
_entity.id
_entity.type
_entity.pdbx_description
1 polymer ?
#
loop_
_entity_poly.entity_id
_entity_poly.type
_entity_poly.pdbx_seq_one_letter_code
_entity_poly.pdbx_strand_id
1 'polypeptide(L)' 'MSSQRSRADRQYHVVCRECVVEKLFESADDAAAAKLEHAKETGHQVVVGRVK' A
#
# COMPACT_ATOMS: atom_id res chain seq x y z
N MET A 1 2.51 28.46 4.46
CA MET A 1 1.32 28.28 3.60
C MET A 1 1.64 27.19 2.58
N SER A 2 1.75 25.93 2.99
CA SER A 2 0.63 24.96 3.12
C SER A 2 -0.19 24.80 1.84
N SER A 3 0.49 24.73 0.69
CA SER A 3 -0.11 24.37 -0.61
C SER A 3 -0.39 22.86 -0.66
N GLN A 4 -1.42 22.43 0.08
CA GLN A 4 -2.08 21.12 -0.10
C GLN A 4 -2.80 21.15 -1.46
N ARG A 5 -2.04 20.93 -2.52
CA ARG A 5 -2.60 20.65 -3.85
C ARG A 5 -3.25 19.28 -3.76
N SER A 6 -4.57 19.25 -3.80
CA SER A 6 -5.41 18.06 -3.99
C SER A 6 -5.02 17.35 -5.29
N ARG A 7 -3.95 16.56 -5.26
CA ARG A 7 -3.46 15.83 -6.42
C ARG A 7 -4.08 14.45 -6.40
N ALA A 8 -5.41 14.39 -6.60
CA ALA A 8 -6.21 13.18 -6.74
C ALA A 8 -5.60 11.99 -5.99
N ASP A 9 -5.78 12.00 -4.67
CA ASP A 9 -5.18 11.12 -3.68
C ASP A 9 -5.47 9.65 -4.00
N ARG A 10 -4.62 9.02 -4.83
CA ARG A 10 -4.69 7.59 -5.08
C ARG A 10 -3.72 6.95 -4.10
N GLN A 11 -4.07 6.98 -2.82
CA GLN A 11 -3.34 6.24 -1.81
C GLN A 11 -3.69 4.75 -1.94
N TYR A 12 -2.67 3.91 -1.94
CA TYR A 12 -2.76 2.46 -2.00
C TYR A 12 -2.44 1.93 -0.61
N HIS A 13 -3.40 1.25 -0.01
CA HIS A 13 -3.27 0.64 1.30
C HIS A 13 -2.92 -0.84 1.16
N VAL A 14 -1.70 -1.20 1.56
CA VAL A 14 -1.20 -2.57 1.58
C VAL A 14 -1.39 -3.12 2.98
N VAL A 15 -2.18 -4.19 3.10
CA VAL A 15 -2.51 -4.85 4.37
C VAL A 15 -2.14 -6.32 4.27
N CYS A 16 -1.35 -6.80 5.21
CA CYS A 16 -1.17 -8.24 5.39
C CYS A 16 -2.26 -8.76 6.33
N ARG A 17 -2.92 -9.87 6.00
CA ARG A 17 -3.96 -10.46 6.87
C ARG A 17 -3.39 -11.32 8.00
N GLU A 18 -2.15 -11.77 7.84
CA GLU A 18 -1.48 -12.67 8.77
C GLU A 18 -0.50 -11.94 9.67
N CYS A 19 0.09 -10.84 9.18
CA CYS A 19 0.86 -9.90 9.99
C CYS A 19 0.01 -8.70 10.41
N VAL A 20 0.29 -8.13 11.58
CA VAL A 20 -0.22 -6.79 11.96
C VAL A 20 0.61 -5.72 11.25
N VAL A 21 0.64 -5.77 9.91
CA VAL A 21 1.41 -4.86 9.06
C VAL A 21 0.46 -4.20 8.07
N GLU A 22 0.39 -2.87 8.18
CA GLU A 22 -0.31 -1.98 7.28
C GLU A 22 0.63 -0.87 6.80
N LYS A 23 0.61 -0.59 5.49
CA LYS A 23 1.41 0.48 4.87
C LYS A 23 0.60 1.21 3.80
N LEU A 24 0.76 2.53 3.75
CA LEU A 24 0.16 3.41 2.76
C LEU A 24 1.22 3.86 1.76
N PHE A 25 0.87 3.81 0.48
CA PHE A 25 1.74 4.18 -0.63
C PHE A 25 1.01 5.11 -1.59
N GLU A 26 1.69 6.11 -2.14
CA GLU A 26 1.09 7.02 -3.12
C GLU A 26 1.16 6.46 -4.56
N SER A 27 1.84 5.32 -4.73
CA SER A 27 2.12 4.68 -6.02
C SER A 27 1.60 3.24 -6.07
N ALA A 28 0.89 2.91 -7.14
CA ALA A 28 0.38 1.56 -7.38
C ALA A 28 1.52 0.53 -7.52
N ASP A 29 2.59 0.95 -8.18
CA ASP A 29 3.77 0.13 -8.47
C ASP A 29 4.50 -0.24 -7.18
N ASP A 30 4.70 0.76 -6.31
CA ASP A 30 5.33 0.60 -5.00
C ASP A 30 4.49 -0.30 -4.08
N ALA A 31 3.16 -0.10 -4.07
CA ALA A 31 2.24 -0.95 -3.33
C ALA A 31 2.25 -2.41 -3.83
N ALA A 32 2.35 -2.62 -5.14
CA ALA A 32 2.43 -3.94 -5.74
C ALA A 32 3.77 -4.63 -5.44
N ALA A 33 4.87 -3.89 -5.50
CA ALA A 33 6.19 -4.38 -5.12
C ALA A 33 6.23 -4.78 -3.64
N ALA A 34 5.73 -3.93 -2.74
CA ALA A 34 5.64 -4.21 -1.31
C ALA A 34 4.81 -5.46 -1.01
N LYS A 35 3.68 -5.64 -1.72
CA LYS A 35 2.86 -6.85 -1.63
C LYS A 35 3.66 -8.09 -2.06
N LEU A 36 4.34 -8.02 -3.20
CA LEU A 36 5.05 -9.16 -3.78
C LEU A 36 6.25 -9.57 -2.92
N GLU A 37 7.06 -8.61 -2.49
CA GLU A 37 8.21 -8.84 -1.62
C GLU A 37 7.77 -9.46 -0.29
N HIS A 38 6.75 -8.88 0.36
CA HIS A 38 6.25 -9.41 1.62
C HIS A 38 5.65 -10.81 1.47
N ALA A 39 4.85 -11.05 0.42
CA ALA A 39 4.30 -12.38 0.14
C ALA A 39 5.40 -13.40 -0.18
N LYS A 40 6.49 -12.99 -0.82
CA LYS A 40 7.64 -13.85 -1.13
C LYS A 40 8.46 -14.17 0.11
N GLU A 41 8.68 -13.20 1.01
CA GLU A 41 9.45 -13.39 2.23
C GLU A 41 8.70 -14.20 3.29
N THR A 42 7.39 -13.99 3.40
CA THR A 42 6.58 -14.54 4.50
C THR A 42 5.60 -15.62 4.07
N GLY A 43 5.30 -15.73 2.77
CA GLY A 43 4.24 -16.60 2.26
C GLY A 43 2.83 -16.07 2.53
N HIS A 44 2.69 -14.87 3.10
CA HIS A 44 1.41 -14.37 3.57
C HIS A 44 0.53 -13.76 2.48
N GLN A 45 -0.78 -13.79 2.75
CA GLN A 45 -1.79 -13.14 1.94
C GLN A 45 -1.83 -11.63 2.21
N VAL A 46 -1.14 -10.90 1.33
CA VAL A 46 -1.15 -9.43 1.30
C VAL A 46 -2.20 -8.91 0.33
N VAL A 47 -3.01 -7.95 0.78
CA VAL A 47 -4.08 -7.31 0.01
C VAL A 47 -3.72 -5.85 -0.25
N VAL A 48 -3.98 -5.36 -1.45
CA VAL A 48 -3.77 -3.95 -1.81
C VAL A 48 -5.13 -3.34 -2.11
N GLY A 49 -5.56 -2.40 -1.27
CA GLY A 49 -6.74 -1.57 -1.47
C GLY A 49 -6.36 -0.22 -2.06
N ARG A 50 -7.26 0.38 -2.86
CA ARG A 50 -7.15 1.79 -3.26
C ARG A 50 -8.03 2.62 -2.34
N VAL A 51 -7.44 3.60 -1.70
CA VAL A 51 -8.11 4.64 -0.91
C VAL A 51 -8.35 5.84 -1.83
N LYS A 52 -9.51 6.48 -1.69
CA LYS A 52 -9.98 7.61 -2.51
C LYS A 52 -10.47 8.72 -1.58
#